data_AF-A0AAE3C8T3-F1
#
_entry.id   AF-A0AAE3C8T3-F1
#
_cell.length_a   1.000
_cell.length_b   1.000
_cell.length_c   1.000
_cell.angle_alpha   90.00
_cell.angle_beta   90.00
_cell.angle_gamma   90.00
#
_symmetry.space_group_name_H-M   'P 1'
#
loop_
_entity.id
_entity.type
_entity.pdbx_description
1 polymer ?
#
loop_
_entity_poly.entity_id
_entity_poly.type
_entity_poly.pdbx_seq_one_letter_code
_entity_poly.pdbx_strand_id
1 'polypeptide(L)'
;MSYEPKIVGFLCNWCAYSAADLAGMSRISYPPTIRIVRLMCSGRIDPVIVVDTLINGADGVLIAGCFPGDCHYVEGNLNAEVRIKILKNLIAKTGLEPERLRLEWIPASGGVLFAEVVEDFTNQLLSLGPSPLAGGNPDKNIMELLAVVRDTVADVRLRELVGKKRQITEKGNVYGEVVSKEEFERRLTEYIDDEFDRHRILRMVKDRSLSVKELAERLNLSPQRVLRHIAAMRRKNLVAVERIEGRSPLYMALEV
;
A
#
# COMPACT_ATOMS: atom_id res chain seq x y z
N MET A 1 -14.88 -5.29 -28.03
CA MET A 1 -14.40 -3.99 -27.50
C MET A 1 -12.95 -4.17 -27.11
N SER A 2 -12.08 -3.28 -27.57
CA SER A 2 -10.69 -3.21 -27.09
C SER A 2 -10.69 -2.89 -25.60
N TYR A 3 -9.75 -3.47 -24.86
CA TYR A 3 -9.53 -3.17 -23.45
C TYR A 3 -9.21 -1.67 -23.28
N GLU A 4 -9.87 -1.03 -22.31
CA GLU A 4 -9.62 0.34 -21.90
C GLU A 4 -9.36 0.35 -20.38
N PRO A 5 -8.16 0.77 -19.92
CA PRO A 5 -7.81 0.77 -18.51
C PRO A 5 -8.72 1.67 -17.67
N LYS A 6 -9.12 1.20 -16.49
CA LYS A 6 -9.85 1.97 -15.48
C LYS A 6 -8.88 2.54 -14.47
N ILE A 7 -8.66 3.85 -14.53
CA ILE A 7 -7.78 4.56 -13.59
C ILE A 7 -8.63 5.30 -12.56
N VAL A 8 -8.32 5.11 -11.28
CA VAL A 8 -8.86 5.96 -10.21
C VAL A 8 -7.78 6.96 -9.79
N GLY A 9 -8.08 8.24 -9.95
CA GLY A 9 -7.15 9.34 -9.67
C GLY A 9 -7.49 10.07 -8.37
N PHE A 10 -6.60 10.05 -7.38
CA PHE A 10 -6.73 10.84 -6.16
C PHE A 10 -5.91 12.13 -6.27
N LEU A 11 -6.59 13.24 -6.54
CA LEU A 11 -5.94 14.52 -6.85
C LEU A 11 -6.08 15.48 -5.67
N CYS A 12 -4.96 16.12 -5.28
CA CYS A 12 -5.01 17.21 -4.31
C CYS A 12 -5.74 18.44 -4.89
N ASN A 13 -6.54 19.10 -4.06
CA ASN A 13 -7.40 20.22 -4.43
C ASN A 13 -6.59 21.40 -4.97
N TRP A 14 -5.44 21.69 -4.36
CA TRP A 14 -4.73 22.93 -4.57
C TRP A 14 -3.92 22.97 -5.87
N CYS A 15 -3.31 21.84 -6.24
CA CYS A 15 -2.40 21.78 -7.39
C CYS A 15 -2.92 20.82 -8.47
N ALA A 16 -2.92 19.52 -8.22
CA ALA A 16 -3.23 18.52 -9.25
C ALA A 16 -4.68 18.63 -9.78
N TYR A 17 -5.65 18.91 -8.91
CA TYR A 17 -7.03 19.11 -9.34
C TYR A 17 -7.18 20.40 -10.17
N SER A 18 -6.54 21.49 -9.74
CA SER A 18 -6.48 22.75 -10.52
C SER A 18 -5.82 22.56 -11.89
N ALA A 19 -4.79 21.70 -11.98
CA ALA A 19 -4.15 21.36 -13.24
C ALA A 19 -5.09 20.59 -14.16
N ALA A 20 -5.90 19.67 -13.62
CA ALA A 20 -6.95 18.98 -14.37
C ALA A 20 -8.02 19.97 -14.87
N ASP A 21 -8.46 20.91 -14.04
CA ASP A 21 -9.39 21.98 -14.44
C ASP A 21 -8.78 22.85 -15.56
N LEU A 22 -7.50 23.21 -15.44
CA LEU A 22 -6.77 23.97 -16.47
C LEU A 22 -6.69 23.18 -17.78
N ALA A 23 -6.40 21.89 -17.74
CA ALA A 23 -6.42 21.03 -18.94
C ALA A 23 -7.78 21.09 -19.65
N GLY A 24 -8.87 21.01 -18.88
CA GLY A 24 -10.23 21.16 -19.40
C GLY A 24 -10.52 22.54 -20.00
N MET A 25 -10.18 23.62 -19.29
CA MET A 25 -10.38 25.00 -19.78
C MET A 25 -9.56 25.29 -21.05
N SER A 26 -8.34 24.76 -21.11
CA SER A 26 -7.43 24.89 -22.25
C SER A 26 -7.74 23.91 -23.39
N ARG A 27 -8.76 23.06 -23.25
CA ARG A 27 -9.17 22.05 -24.24
C ARG A 27 -8.04 21.08 -24.60
N ILE A 28 -7.16 20.80 -23.64
CA ILE A 28 -6.09 19.82 -23.78
C ILE A 28 -6.71 18.43 -23.67
N SER A 29 -6.58 17.63 -24.72
CA SER A 29 -7.16 16.29 -24.77
C SER A 29 -6.22 15.26 -24.13
N TYR A 30 -6.79 14.26 -23.47
CA TYR A 30 -6.09 13.08 -22.93
C TYR A 30 -7.07 11.89 -22.92
N PRO A 31 -6.58 10.64 -22.78
CA PRO A 31 -7.46 9.46 -22.79
C PRO A 31 -8.54 9.50 -21.68
N PRO A 32 -9.80 9.11 -21.98
CA PRO A 32 -10.91 9.17 -21.02
C PRO A 32 -10.92 8.00 -20.00
N THR A 33 -9.74 7.55 -19.56
CA THR A 33 -9.52 6.37 -18.70
C THR A 33 -9.62 6.68 -17.20
N ILE A 34 -9.29 7.93 -16.81
CA ILE A 34 -9.22 8.38 -15.43
C ILE A 34 -10.56 8.87 -14.87
N ARG A 35 -10.87 8.45 -13.64
CA ARG A 35 -11.97 8.98 -12.81
C ARG A 35 -11.39 9.63 -11.56
N ILE A 36 -11.60 10.93 -11.45
CA ILE A 36 -10.96 11.76 -10.42
C ILE A 36 -11.79 11.78 -9.13
N VAL A 37 -11.11 11.51 -8.01
CA VAL A 37 -11.58 11.73 -6.64
C VAL A 37 -10.78 12.90 -6.06
N ARG A 38 -11.48 13.97 -5.72
CA ARG A 38 -10.85 15.16 -5.11
C ARG A 38 -10.53 14.93 -3.65
N LEU A 39 -9.30 15.25 -3.25
CA LEU A 39 -8.84 15.30 -1.86
C LEU A 39 -8.32 16.69 -1.53
N MET A 40 -8.34 17.11 -0.27
CA MET A 40 -7.70 18.39 0.08
C MET A 40 -6.18 18.34 -0.07
N CYS A 41 -5.56 17.21 0.27
CA CYS A 41 -4.12 17.00 0.18
C CYS A 41 -3.82 15.57 -0.25
N SER A 42 -2.74 15.35 -1.00
CA SER A 42 -2.22 13.99 -1.24
C SER A 42 -1.89 13.28 0.08
N GLY A 43 -1.45 14.00 1.12
CA GLY A 43 -1.23 13.45 2.46
C GLY A 43 -2.46 12.87 3.15
N ARG A 44 -3.67 13.13 2.63
CA ARG A 44 -4.93 12.54 3.13
C ARG A 44 -5.12 11.11 2.64
N ILE A 45 -4.45 10.70 1.56
CA ILE A 45 -4.60 9.36 1.01
C ILE A 45 -4.13 8.33 2.04
N ASP A 46 -5.06 7.45 2.41
CA ASP A 46 -4.78 6.32 3.26
C ASP A 46 -4.38 5.14 2.36
N PRO A 47 -3.24 4.47 2.59
CA PRO A 47 -2.84 3.28 1.85
C PRO A 47 -3.93 2.20 1.76
N VAL A 48 -4.80 2.06 2.77
CA VAL A 48 -5.94 1.13 2.74
C VAL A 48 -6.89 1.44 1.58
N ILE A 49 -7.18 2.72 1.34
CA ILE A 49 -8.06 3.15 0.23
C ILE A 49 -7.45 2.77 -1.12
N VAL A 50 -6.13 2.90 -1.26
CA VAL A 50 -5.42 2.52 -2.49
C VAL A 50 -5.51 1.02 -2.73
N VAL A 51 -5.27 0.21 -1.70
CA VAL A 51 -5.37 -1.26 -1.79
C VAL A 51 -6.80 -1.69 -2.09
N ASP A 52 -7.79 -1.12 -1.39
CA ASP A 52 -9.21 -1.40 -1.64
C ASP A 52 -9.60 -1.03 -3.07
N THR A 53 -9.06 0.06 -3.62
CA THR A 53 -9.32 0.48 -5.01
C THR A 53 -8.80 -0.55 -6.01
N LEU A 54 -7.60 -1.11 -5.79
CA LEU A 54 -7.03 -2.17 -6.62
C LEU A 54 -7.82 -3.49 -6.49
N ILE A 55 -8.19 -3.88 -5.26
CA ILE A 55 -9.02 -5.07 -4.99
C ILE A 55 -10.38 -4.98 -5.71
N ASN A 56 -10.95 -3.79 -5.81
CA ASN A 56 -12.21 -3.54 -6.53
C ASN A 56 -12.06 -3.48 -8.06
N GLY A 57 -10.90 -3.90 -8.61
CA GLY A 57 -10.70 -4.09 -10.04
C GLY A 57 -10.32 -2.83 -10.82
N ALA A 58 -9.74 -1.83 -10.16
CA ALA A 58 -9.06 -0.75 -10.88
C ALA A 58 -7.80 -1.31 -11.59
N ASP A 59 -7.58 -0.88 -12.83
CA ASP A 59 -6.38 -1.26 -13.59
C ASP A 59 -5.14 -0.51 -13.11
N GLY A 60 -5.35 0.71 -12.59
CA GLY A 60 -4.33 1.46 -11.88
C GLY A 60 -4.91 2.56 -10.99
N VAL A 61 -4.07 3.02 -10.05
CA VAL A 61 -4.36 4.11 -9.12
C VAL A 61 -3.32 5.20 -9.32
N LEU A 62 -3.79 6.41 -9.68
CA LEU A 62 -2.97 7.61 -9.76
C LEU A 62 -3.18 8.44 -8.51
N ILE A 63 -2.11 8.87 -7.85
CA ILE A 63 -2.15 9.86 -6.78
C ILE A 63 -1.37 11.07 -7.27
N ALA A 64 -1.98 12.24 -7.27
CA ALA A 64 -1.33 13.45 -7.74
C ALA A 64 -1.42 14.57 -6.69
N GLY A 65 -0.28 15.22 -6.44
CA GLY A 65 -0.17 16.26 -5.42
C GLY A 65 0.64 17.47 -5.90
N CYS A 66 0.80 18.45 -5.00
CA CYS A 66 1.71 19.58 -5.22
C CYS A 66 3.17 19.11 -5.22
N PHE A 67 4.05 19.84 -5.90
CA PHE A 67 5.49 19.62 -5.83
C PHE A 67 6.01 19.66 -4.39
N PRO A 68 7.00 18.80 -4.04
CA PRO A 68 7.72 18.91 -2.77
C PRO A 68 8.25 20.35 -2.57
N GLY A 69 7.90 20.96 -1.43
CA GLY A 69 8.16 22.39 -1.16
C GLY A 69 6.94 23.30 -1.32
N ASP A 70 6.00 22.95 -2.20
CA ASP A 70 4.81 23.77 -2.53
C ASP A 70 3.51 23.23 -1.91
N CYS A 71 3.61 22.33 -0.93
CA CYS A 71 2.43 21.76 -0.32
C CYS A 71 1.66 22.85 0.44
N HIS A 72 0.37 23.01 0.11
CA HIS A 72 -0.52 23.93 0.84
C HIS A 72 -0.58 23.61 2.36
N TYR A 73 -0.39 22.34 2.71
CA TYR A 73 -0.34 21.88 4.11
C TYR A 73 1.08 21.55 4.57
N VAL A 74 2.07 22.23 3.99
CA VAL A 74 3.51 22.18 4.30
C VAL A 74 4.20 20.84 3.98
N GLU A 75 3.74 19.74 4.58
CA GLU A 75 4.45 18.45 4.53
C GLU A 75 3.57 17.27 4.10
N GLY A 76 2.31 17.53 3.74
CA GLY A 76 1.35 16.47 3.43
C GLY A 76 1.78 15.58 2.26
N ASN A 77 2.37 16.16 1.22
CA ASN A 77 2.89 15.42 0.06
C ASN A 77 4.13 14.56 0.42
N LEU A 78 5.03 15.05 1.25
CA LEU A 78 6.19 14.29 1.72
C LEU A 78 5.76 13.05 2.52
N ASN A 79 4.72 13.17 3.35
CA ASN A 79 4.14 12.02 4.04
C ASN A 79 3.49 11.03 3.07
N ALA A 80 2.84 11.51 2.01
CA ALA A 80 2.28 10.66 0.97
C ALA A 80 3.39 9.87 0.25
N GLU A 81 4.50 10.51 -0.10
CA GLU A 81 5.64 9.85 -0.77
C GLU A 81 6.15 8.63 0.00
N VAL A 82 6.38 8.79 1.31
CA VAL A 82 6.85 7.71 2.17
C VAL A 82 5.84 6.56 2.21
N ARG A 83 4.56 6.87 2.41
CA ARG A 83 3.49 5.86 2.47
C ARG A 83 3.34 5.09 1.16
N ILE A 84 3.39 5.78 0.02
CA ILE A 84 3.21 5.17 -1.29
C ILE A 84 4.44 4.35 -1.68
N LYS A 85 5.65 4.77 -1.31
CA LYS A 85 6.86 3.95 -1.47
C LYS A 85 6.75 2.61 -0.73
N ILE A 86 6.32 2.65 0.53
CA ILE A 86 6.09 1.43 1.34
C ILE A 86 5.03 0.55 0.70
N LEU A 87 3.91 1.15 0.29
CA LEU A 87 2.82 0.43 -0.32
C LEU A 87 3.22 -0.26 -1.63
N LYS A 88 4.01 0.40 -2.50
CA LYS A 88 4.56 -0.21 -3.72
C LYS A 88 5.39 -1.46 -3.41
N ASN A 89 6.25 -1.40 -2.39
CA ASN A 89 7.06 -2.54 -1.97
C ASN A 89 6.20 -3.71 -1.45
N LEU A 90 5.10 -3.41 -0.77
CA LEU A 90 4.15 -4.43 -0.30
C LEU A 90 3.34 -5.02 -1.46
N ILE A 91 2.88 -4.20 -2.42
CA ILE A 91 2.17 -4.67 -3.63
C ILE A 91 3.05 -5.64 -4.42
N ALA A 92 4.34 -5.34 -4.59
CA ALA A 92 5.28 -6.22 -5.30
C ALA A 92 5.38 -7.63 -4.69
N LYS A 93 5.11 -7.80 -3.39
CA LYS A 93 5.10 -9.12 -2.71
C LYS A 93 3.85 -9.95 -3.04
N THR A 94 2.84 -9.36 -3.68
CA THR A 94 1.56 -10.04 -3.99
C THR A 94 1.55 -10.69 -5.37
N GLY A 95 2.50 -10.34 -6.24
CA GLY A 95 2.49 -10.71 -7.66
C GLY A 95 1.77 -9.70 -8.56
N LEU A 96 1.06 -8.71 -7.99
CA LEU A 96 0.56 -7.57 -8.75
C LEU A 96 1.70 -6.60 -9.11
N GLU A 97 1.66 -6.06 -10.33
CA GLU A 97 2.66 -5.11 -10.82
C GLU A 97 2.61 -3.79 -10.02
N PRO A 98 3.69 -3.39 -9.32
CA PRO A 98 3.71 -2.16 -8.53
C PRO A 98 3.55 -0.89 -9.40
N GLU A 99 3.78 -1.01 -10.70
CA GLU A 99 3.56 0.03 -11.71
C GLU A 99 2.07 0.43 -11.82
N ARG A 100 1.13 -0.43 -11.38
CA ARG A 100 -0.29 -0.08 -11.30
C ARG A 100 -0.61 0.97 -10.24
N LEU A 101 0.34 1.32 -9.38
CA LEU A 101 0.25 2.45 -8.45
C LEU A 101 1.21 3.54 -8.88
N ARG A 102 0.73 4.77 -9.08
CA ARG A 102 1.56 5.90 -9.51
C ARG A 102 1.36 7.11 -8.60
N LEU A 103 2.46 7.76 -8.25
CA LEU A 103 2.47 9.02 -7.50
C LEU A 103 3.14 10.08 -8.37
N GLU A 104 2.47 11.20 -8.57
CA GLU A 104 2.94 12.29 -9.42
C GLU A 104 2.81 13.65 -8.75
N TRP A 105 3.70 14.56 -9.14
CA TRP A 105 3.75 15.93 -8.65
C TRP A 105 3.41 16.89 -9.79
N ILE A 106 2.26 17.55 -9.67
CA ILE A 106 1.70 18.38 -10.74
C ILE A 106 1.42 19.77 -10.15
N PRO A 107 2.03 20.84 -10.68
CA PRO A 107 1.79 22.20 -10.20
C PRO A 107 0.41 22.67 -10.67
N ALA A 108 -0.19 23.67 -10.01
CA ALA A 108 -1.53 24.17 -10.37
C ALA A 108 -1.62 24.67 -11.83
N SER A 109 -0.52 25.19 -12.39
CA SER A 109 -0.41 25.64 -13.77
C SER A 109 -0.10 24.51 -14.77
N GLY A 110 0.04 23.26 -14.31
CA GLY A 110 0.53 22.13 -15.10
C GLY A 110 -0.54 21.42 -15.92
N GLY A 111 -1.41 22.13 -16.63
CA GLY A 111 -2.50 21.51 -17.40
C GLY A 111 -2.01 20.56 -18.51
N VAL A 112 -0.94 20.95 -19.23
CA VAL A 112 -0.28 20.09 -20.23
C VAL A 112 0.31 18.86 -19.56
N LEU A 113 1.08 19.06 -18.47
CA LEU A 113 1.69 17.97 -17.71
C LEU A 113 0.65 16.99 -17.16
N PHE A 114 -0.52 17.46 -16.71
CA PHE A 114 -1.60 16.59 -16.27
C PHE A 114 -2.08 15.67 -17.40
N ALA A 115 -2.31 16.21 -18.59
CA ALA A 115 -2.72 15.43 -19.75
C ALA A 115 -1.64 14.39 -20.14
N GLU A 116 -0.37 14.80 -20.17
CA GLU A 116 0.77 13.91 -20.44
C GLU A 116 0.87 12.77 -19.43
N VAL A 117 0.71 13.06 -18.12
CA VAL A 117 0.73 12.04 -17.06
C VAL A 117 -0.40 11.03 -17.23
N VAL A 118 -1.62 11.48 -17.57
CA VAL A 118 -2.76 10.59 -17.78
C VAL A 118 -2.55 9.72 -19.02
N GLU A 119 -2.02 10.30 -20.10
CA GLU A 119 -1.69 9.57 -21.32
C GLU A 119 -0.59 8.53 -21.09
N ASP A 120 0.52 8.92 -20.47
CA ASP A 120 1.64 8.04 -20.15
C ASP A 120 1.21 6.90 -19.22
N PHE A 121 0.43 7.21 -18.18
CA PHE A 121 -0.07 6.16 -17.29
C PHE A 121 -1.08 5.23 -17.98
N THR A 122 -1.91 5.76 -18.89
CA THR A 122 -2.80 4.94 -19.72
C THR A 122 -1.99 3.97 -20.58
N ASN A 123 -0.96 4.45 -21.26
CA ASN A 123 -0.10 3.64 -22.12
C ASN A 123 0.66 2.56 -21.32
N GLN A 124 1.13 2.91 -20.12
CA GLN A 124 1.74 1.94 -19.20
C GLN A 124 0.74 0.85 -18.79
N LEU A 125 -0.52 1.18 -18.50
CA LEU A 125 -1.52 0.16 -18.14
C LEU A 125 -1.98 -0.67 -19.34
N LEU A 126 -1.96 -0.09 -20.55
CA LEU A 126 -2.20 -0.84 -21.78
C LEU A 126 -1.11 -1.88 -22.03
N SER A 127 0.16 -1.55 -21.76
CA SER A 127 1.27 -2.51 -21.91
C SER A 127 1.27 -3.63 -20.86
N LEU A 128 0.81 -3.34 -19.64
CA LEU A 128 0.57 -4.34 -18.60
C LEU A 128 -0.68 -5.21 -18.87
N GLY A 129 -1.65 -4.67 -19.60
CA GLY A 129 -2.94 -5.31 -19.81
C GLY A 129 -3.90 -5.18 -18.62
N PRO A 130 -5.10 -5.80 -18.74
CA PRO A 130 -6.13 -5.76 -17.70
C PRO A 130 -5.58 -6.22 -16.34
N SER A 131 -6.04 -5.58 -15.27
CA SER A 131 -5.72 -6.03 -13.92
C SER A 131 -6.17 -7.47 -13.71
N PRO A 132 -5.35 -8.32 -13.07
CA PRO A 132 -5.74 -9.68 -12.73
C PRO A 132 -6.90 -9.74 -11.72
N LEU A 133 -7.30 -8.59 -11.17
CA LEU A 133 -8.43 -8.44 -10.25
C LEU A 133 -9.67 -7.86 -10.93
N ALA A 134 -9.57 -7.47 -12.21
CA ALA A 134 -10.70 -6.96 -12.98
C ALA A 134 -11.57 -8.10 -13.54
N GLY A 135 -12.86 -7.83 -13.73
CA GLY A 135 -13.80 -8.75 -14.39
C GLY A 135 -14.45 -9.77 -13.45
N GLY A 136 -15.00 -10.85 -14.03
CA GLY A 136 -15.83 -11.83 -13.31
C GLY A 136 -15.07 -12.98 -12.64
N ASN A 137 -13.76 -13.09 -12.83
CA ASN A 137 -12.94 -14.16 -12.25
C ASN A 137 -11.57 -13.59 -11.79
N PRO A 138 -11.53 -12.85 -10.68
CA PRO A 138 -10.30 -12.26 -10.18
C PRO A 138 -9.32 -13.33 -9.66
N ASP A 139 -8.02 -13.07 -9.80
CA ASP A 139 -6.97 -13.92 -9.24
C ASP A 139 -7.07 -13.93 -7.71
N LYS A 140 -7.50 -15.08 -7.17
CA LYS A 140 -7.74 -15.26 -5.74
C LYS A 140 -6.47 -15.13 -4.90
N ASN A 141 -5.33 -15.58 -5.42
CA ASN A 141 -4.07 -15.53 -4.68
C ASN A 141 -3.59 -14.08 -4.54
N ILE A 142 -3.63 -13.30 -5.63
CA ILE A 142 -3.31 -11.86 -5.58
C ILE A 142 -4.29 -11.13 -4.66
N MET A 143 -5.59 -11.44 -4.76
CA MET A 143 -6.61 -10.84 -3.90
C MET A 143 -6.38 -11.12 -2.42
N GLU A 144 -6.09 -12.37 -2.04
CA GLU A 144 -5.78 -12.74 -0.67
C GLU A 144 -4.51 -12.05 -0.15
N LEU A 145 -3.46 -11.97 -0.97
CA LEU A 145 -2.22 -11.28 -0.60
C LEU A 145 -2.40 -9.76 -0.52
N LEU A 146 -3.21 -9.13 -1.37
CA LEU A 146 -3.55 -7.71 -1.22
C LEU A 146 -4.38 -7.46 0.04
N ALA A 147 -5.23 -8.40 0.44
CA ALA A 147 -5.94 -8.30 1.69
C ALA A 147 -4.98 -8.38 2.90
N VAL A 148 -3.90 -9.17 2.83
CA VAL A 148 -2.79 -9.11 3.79
C VAL A 148 -2.11 -7.73 3.76
N VAL A 149 -1.81 -7.19 2.57
CA VAL A 149 -1.21 -5.84 2.44
C VAL A 149 -2.10 -4.78 3.08
N ARG A 150 -3.41 -4.85 2.84
CA ARG A 150 -4.43 -3.98 3.43
C ARG A 150 -4.37 -4.00 4.95
N ASP A 151 -4.36 -5.20 5.54
CA ASP A 151 -4.31 -5.38 6.99
C ASP A 151 -2.96 -4.85 7.55
N THR A 152 -1.86 -5.10 6.83
CA THR A 152 -0.51 -4.61 7.19
C THR A 152 -0.44 -3.08 7.22
N VAL A 153 -0.95 -2.39 6.19
CA VAL A 153 -0.94 -0.92 6.15
C VAL A 153 -2.02 -0.28 7.04
N ALA A 154 -2.95 -1.08 7.56
CA ALA A 154 -3.90 -0.68 8.59
C ALA A 154 -3.28 -0.71 10.01
N ASP A 155 -2.15 -1.40 10.21
CA ASP A 155 -1.49 -1.49 11.52
C ASP A 155 -1.18 -0.10 12.10
N VAL A 156 -1.66 0.13 13.31
CA VAL A 156 -1.56 1.42 14.00
C VAL A 156 -0.11 1.81 14.21
N ARG A 157 0.73 0.86 14.62
CA ARG A 157 2.13 1.15 14.94
C ARG A 157 2.95 1.42 13.67
N LEU A 158 2.67 0.75 12.55
CA LEU A 158 3.24 1.11 11.26
C LEU A 158 2.88 2.55 10.88
N ARG A 159 1.59 2.91 10.99
CA ARG A 159 1.10 4.27 10.66
C ARG A 159 1.79 5.34 11.50
N GLU A 160 1.95 5.10 12.80
CA GLU A 160 2.67 6.00 13.71
C GLU A 160 4.15 6.12 13.34
N LEU A 161 4.83 5.00 13.06
CA LEU A 161 6.25 4.99 12.74
C LEU A 161 6.51 5.77 11.44
N VAL A 162 5.72 5.50 10.40
CA VAL A 162 5.79 6.21 9.12
C VAL A 162 5.53 7.71 9.29
N GLY A 163 4.53 8.08 10.10
CA GLY A 163 4.22 9.48 10.40
C GLY A 163 5.33 10.22 11.17
N LYS A 164 6.15 9.50 11.94
CA LYS A 164 7.26 10.08 12.72
C LYS A 164 8.61 10.06 12.01
N LYS A 165 8.71 9.51 10.79
CA LYS A 165 9.99 9.38 10.06
C LYS A 165 10.82 10.67 10.09
N ARG A 166 10.26 11.78 9.61
CA ARG A 166 11.00 13.05 9.54
C ARG A 166 11.38 13.59 10.92
N GLN A 167 10.50 13.47 11.90
CA GLN A 167 10.82 13.87 13.27
C GLN A 167 12.04 13.08 13.79
N ILE A 168 12.04 11.77 13.62
CA ILE A 168 13.11 10.88 14.10
C ILE A 168 14.43 11.08 13.33
N THR A 169 14.36 11.33 12.02
CA THR A 169 15.56 11.42 11.17
C THR A 169 16.11 12.84 10.98
N GLU A 170 15.33 13.88 11.28
CA GLU A 170 15.73 15.28 11.05
C GLU A 170 15.75 16.11 12.35
N LYS A 171 14.79 15.91 13.25
CA LYS A 171 14.65 16.71 14.48
C LYS A 171 15.18 16.01 15.73
N GLY A 172 15.27 14.68 15.69
CA GLY A 172 15.65 13.83 16.81
C GLY A 172 14.48 13.43 17.70
N ASN A 173 14.73 12.46 18.59
CA ASN A 173 13.77 12.01 19.59
C ASN A 173 13.73 12.96 20.82
N VAL A 174 12.98 12.60 21.86
CA VAL A 174 12.85 13.40 23.10
C VAL A 174 14.17 13.60 23.86
N TYR A 175 15.21 12.83 23.54
CA TYR A 175 16.56 12.94 24.09
C TYR A 175 17.54 13.67 23.16
N GLY A 176 17.06 14.18 22.02
CA GLY A 176 17.90 14.84 21.02
C GLY A 176 18.67 13.87 20.12
N GLU A 177 18.43 12.56 20.22
CA GLU A 177 19.12 11.57 19.39
C GLU A 177 18.48 11.55 17.99
N VAL A 178 19.31 11.74 16.98
CA VAL A 178 18.90 11.66 15.56
C VAL A 178 19.28 10.29 15.02
N VAL A 179 18.30 9.54 14.54
CA VAL A 179 18.54 8.26 13.88
C VAL A 179 18.85 8.52 12.41
N SER A 180 19.85 7.85 11.86
CA SER A 180 20.16 8.00 10.43
C SER A 180 18.99 7.52 9.57
N LYS A 181 18.84 8.10 8.38
CA LYS A 181 17.78 7.70 7.44
C LYS A 181 17.91 6.22 7.07
N GLU A 182 19.14 5.75 6.90
CA GLU A 182 19.46 4.37 6.54
C GLU A 182 19.05 3.39 7.65
N GLU A 183 19.38 3.73 8.91
CA GLU A 183 18.99 2.90 10.05
C GLU A 183 17.47 2.88 10.23
N PHE A 184 16.81 4.02 10.10
CA PHE A 184 15.36 4.12 10.20
C PHE A 184 14.68 3.27 9.13
N GLU A 185 15.10 3.39 7.86
CA GLU A 185 14.54 2.62 6.74
C GLU A 185 14.76 1.11 6.90
N ARG A 186 15.94 0.70 7.41
CA ARG A 186 16.22 -0.71 7.72
C ARG A 186 15.24 -1.23 8.78
N ARG A 187 15.12 -0.54 9.92
CA ARG A 187 14.22 -0.95 11.02
C ARG A 187 12.75 -0.93 10.60
N LEU A 188 12.36 0.04 9.78
CA LEU A 188 11.02 0.15 9.23
C LEU A 188 10.71 -1.03 8.29
N THR A 189 11.65 -1.38 7.41
CA THR A 189 11.50 -2.52 6.49
C THR A 189 11.38 -3.84 7.25
N GLU A 190 12.25 -4.06 8.25
CA GLU A 190 12.17 -5.23 9.14
C GLU A 190 10.81 -5.31 9.84
N TYR A 191 10.30 -4.18 10.35
CA TYR A 191 8.98 -4.12 10.98
C TYR A 191 7.84 -4.47 10.01
N ILE A 192 7.87 -3.90 8.80
CA ILE A 192 6.86 -4.13 7.76
C ILE A 192 6.83 -5.61 7.37
N ASP A 193 7.99 -6.22 7.12
CA ASP A 193 8.09 -7.64 6.76
C ASP A 193 7.57 -8.54 7.89
N ASP A 194 7.91 -8.20 9.13
CA ASP A 194 7.46 -8.92 10.31
C ASP A 194 5.94 -8.81 10.51
N GLU A 195 5.32 -7.65 10.21
CA GLU A 195 3.87 -7.45 10.30
C GLU A 195 3.13 -8.12 9.13
N PHE A 196 3.69 -8.05 7.92
CA PHE A 196 3.18 -8.75 6.75
C PHE A 196 3.12 -10.26 6.99
N ASP A 197 4.19 -10.86 7.50
CA ASP A 197 4.21 -12.30 7.85
C ASP A 197 3.21 -12.67 8.94
N ARG A 198 3.02 -11.80 9.95
CA ARG A 198 1.98 -12.01 10.98
C ARG A 198 0.59 -12.03 10.38
N HIS A 199 0.25 -11.08 9.51
CA HIS A 199 -1.06 -11.06 8.86
C HIS A 199 -1.27 -12.26 7.92
N ARG A 200 -0.22 -12.72 7.23
CA ARG A 200 -0.28 -13.98 6.45
C ARG A 200 -0.60 -15.17 7.35
N ILE A 201 0.11 -15.33 8.47
CA ILE A 201 -0.14 -16.42 9.41
C ILE A 201 -1.56 -16.33 9.97
N LEU A 202 -1.99 -15.15 10.44
CA LEU A 202 -3.32 -14.93 11.01
C LEU A 202 -4.43 -15.35 10.06
N ARG A 203 -4.34 -14.97 8.78
CA ARG A 203 -5.31 -15.36 7.76
C ARG A 203 -5.33 -16.87 7.56
N MET A 204 -4.18 -17.53 7.51
CA MET A 204 -4.11 -18.98 7.34
C MET A 204 -4.71 -19.76 8.52
N VAL A 205 -4.50 -19.28 9.75
CA VAL A 205 -5.02 -19.92 10.96
C VAL A 205 -6.45 -19.49 11.32
N LYS A 206 -7.06 -18.63 10.52
CA LYS A 206 -8.45 -18.19 10.69
C LYS A 206 -9.45 -19.28 10.29
N ASP A 207 -9.23 -19.91 9.14
CA ASP A 207 -10.16 -20.90 8.59
C ASP A 207 -9.86 -22.33 9.05
N ARG A 208 -8.60 -22.60 9.43
CA ARG A 208 -8.15 -23.92 9.87
C ARG A 208 -6.96 -23.81 10.81
N SER A 209 -6.95 -24.62 11.86
CA SER A 209 -5.78 -24.72 12.74
C SER A 209 -4.59 -25.39 12.04
N LEU A 210 -3.43 -24.78 12.13
CA LEU A 210 -2.19 -25.23 11.47
C LEU A 210 -1.01 -25.25 12.43
N SER A 211 -0.08 -26.16 12.19
CA SER A 211 1.16 -26.28 12.95
C SER A 211 2.22 -25.32 12.40
N VAL A 212 3.26 -25.06 13.20
CA VAL A 212 4.43 -24.27 12.76
C VAL A 212 5.04 -24.84 11.47
N LYS A 213 5.07 -26.18 11.34
CA LYS A 213 5.64 -26.86 10.18
C LYS A 213 4.81 -26.61 8.92
N GLU A 214 3.49 -26.79 9.01
CA GLU A 214 2.59 -26.55 7.88
C GLU A 214 2.60 -25.07 7.45
N LEU A 215 2.63 -24.13 8.41
CA LEU A 215 2.74 -22.71 8.13
C LEU A 215 4.07 -22.36 7.45
N ALA A 216 5.18 -22.92 7.93
CA ALA A 216 6.50 -22.70 7.35
C ALA A 216 6.56 -23.15 5.88
N GLU A 217 6.03 -24.34 5.58
CA GLU A 217 5.96 -24.87 4.22
C GLU A 217 5.07 -24.02 3.31
N ARG A 218 3.85 -23.70 3.75
CA ARG A 218 2.88 -22.95 2.93
C ARG A 218 3.27 -21.48 2.71
N LEU A 219 3.93 -20.86 3.68
CA LEU A 219 4.33 -19.44 3.61
C LEU A 219 5.72 -19.24 2.99
N ASN A 220 6.46 -20.33 2.76
CA ASN A 220 7.87 -20.33 2.40
C ASN A 220 8.73 -19.55 3.41
N LEU A 221 8.56 -19.86 4.70
CA LEU A 221 9.28 -19.25 5.81
C LEU A 221 10.02 -20.32 6.63
N SER A 222 11.05 -19.93 7.37
CA SER A 222 11.69 -20.87 8.29
C SER A 222 10.78 -21.19 9.48
N PRO A 223 10.79 -22.44 10.01
CA PRO A 223 10.04 -22.80 11.21
C PRO A 223 10.35 -21.90 12.41
N GLN A 224 11.60 -21.44 12.54
CA GLN A 224 12.02 -20.51 13.60
C GLN A 224 11.36 -19.14 13.46
N ARG A 225 11.24 -18.61 12.23
CA ARG A 225 10.58 -17.33 11.96
C ARG A 225 9.08 -17.44 12.25
N VAL A 226 8.42 -18.50 11.79
CA VAL A 226 7.01 -18.77 12.08
C VAL A 226 6.76 -18.88 13.59
N LEU A 227 7.58 -19.67 14.30
CA LEU A 227 7.45 -19.84 15.75
C LEU A 227 7.62 -18.51 16.50
N ARG A 228 8.56 -17.66 16.08
CA ARG A 228 8.75 -16.31 16.64
C ARG A 228 7.50 -15.45 16.47
N HIS A 229 6.89 -15.46 15.29
CA HIS A 229 5.65 -14.72 15.03
C HIS A 229 4.48 -15.27 15.84
N ILE A 230 4.29 -16.59 15.89
CA ILE A 230 3.25 -17.20 16.72
C ILE A 230 3.44 -16.83 18.19
N ALA A 231 4.65 -16.92 18.74
CA ALA A 231 4.92 -16.53 20.12
C ALA A 231 4.62 -15.04 20.37
N ALA A 232 4.93 -14.16 19.42
CA ALA A 232 4.58 -12.74 19.51
C ALA A 232 3.05 -12.51 19.45
N MET A 233 2.35 -13.20 18.56
CA MET A 233 0.90 -13.09 18.40
C MET A 233 0.13 -13.68 19.59
N ARG A 234 0.62 -14.78 20.19
CA ARG A 234 0.06 -15.35 21.42
C ARG A 234 0.13 -14.37 22.59
N ARG A 235 1.27 -13.67 22.75
CA ARG A 235 1.41 -12.63 23.78
C ARG A 235 0.43 -11.47 23.61
N LYS A 236 -0.05 -11.25 22.38
CA LYS A 236 -1.07 -10.25 22.04
C LYS A 236 -2.50 -10.83 22.00
N ASN A 237 -2.71 -12.09 22.41
CA ASN A 237 -3.99 -12.79 22.31
C ASN A 237 -4.61 -12.81 20.90
N LEU A 238 -3.78 -12.89 19.85
CA LEU A 238 -4.26 -12.97 18.47
C LEU A 238 -4.36 -14.42 17.96
N VAL A 239 -3.61 -15.34 18.57
CA VAL A 239 -3.64 -16.77 18.25
C VAL A 239 -3.57 -17.59 19.53
N ALA A 240 -4.18 -18.77 19.53
CA ALA A 240 -4.13 -19.73 20.63
C ALA A 240 -3.77 -21.13 20.12
N VAL A 241 -3.33 -21.98 21.03
CA VAL A 241 -3.22 -23.42 20.75
C VAL A 241 -4.64 -23.98 20.85
N GLU A 242 -5.18 -24.50 19.75
CA GLU A 242 -6.48 -25.18 19.75
C GLU A 242 -6.32 -26.60 20.31
N ARG A 243 -5.35 -27.34 19.77
CA ARG A 243 -5.06 -28.73 20.17
C ARG A 243 -3.62 -29.11 19.88
N ILE A 244 -3.21 -30.27 20.36
CA ILE A 244 -1.87 -30.84 20.14
C ILE A 244 -2.03 -32.19 19.45
N GLU A 245 -1.41 -32.34 18.28
CA GLU A 245 -1.35 -33.61 17.55
C GLU A 245 0.08 -34.18 17.65
N GLY A 246 0.23 -35.28 18.40
CA GLY A 246 1.53 -35.86 18.72
C GLY A 246 2.39 -34.91 19.55
N ARG A 247 3.43 -34.31 18.93
CA ARG A 247 4.31 -33.29 19.53
C ARG A 247 4.14 -31.90 18.90
N SER A 248 3.15 -31.73 18.03
CA SER A 248 2.95 -30.51 17.25
C SER A 248 1.71 -29.77 17.74
N PRO A 249 1.86 -28.57 18.32
CA PRO A 249 0.73 -27.70 18.60
C PRO A 249 0.14 -27.16 17.30
N LEU A 250 -1.20 -27.18 17.21
CA LEU A 250 -1.99 -26.57 16.15
C LEU A 250 -2.55 -25.26 16.66
N TYR A 251 -2.37 -24.19 15.90
CA TYR A 251 -2.76 -22.84 16.29
C TYR A 251 -3.96 -22.35 15.49
N MET A 252 -4.87 -21.67 16.16
CA MET A 252 -6.03 -20.99 15.55
C MET A 252 -5.97 -19.49 15.83
N ALA A 253 -6.51 -18.67 14.93
CA ALA A 253 -6.77 -17.26 15.22
C ALA A 253 -7.82 -17.15 16.32
N LEU A 254 -7.59 -16.24 17.26
CA LEU A 254 -8.63 -15.79 18.17
C LEU A 254 -9.40 -14.67 17.45
N GLU A 255 -10.72 -14.78 17.34
CA GLU A 255 -11.54 -13.75 16.67
C GLU A 255 -11.26 -12.37 17.30
N VAL A 256 -10.94 -11.40 16.45
CA VAL A 256 -10.88 -9.96 16.77
C VAL A 256 -11.83 -9.23 15.85
#